data_AF-A0A7C7EB23-F1
#
_entry.id   AF-A0A7C7EB23-F1
#
_cell.length_a   1.000
_cell.length_b   1.000
_cell.length_c   1.000
_cell.angle_alpha   90.00
_cell.angle_beta   90.00
_cell.angle_gamma   90.00
#
_symmetry.space_group_name_H-M   'P 1'
#
loop_
_entity.id
_entity.type
_entity.pdbx_description
1 polymer ?
#
loop_
_entity_poly.entity_id
_entity_poly.type
_entity_poly.pdbx_seq_one_letter_code
_entity_poly.pdbx_strand_id
1 'polypeptide(L)'
;MYEQALKLRKIMAQKKPPTSFNGNIRVYCVTSGKGGVGKTNLSVNMGLVLQNLGKKVLIIDADLGLANIDVVTGLYPKYNLSHILSIGKSIQDVILEGPMGISIL
;
A
#
# COMPACT_ATOMS: atom_id res chain seq x y z
N MET A 1 -27.79 -33.11 -2.73
CA MET A 1 -27.64 -31.85 -1.96
C MET A 1 -26.24 -31.67 -1.33
N TYR A 2 -25.43 -32.72 -1.15
CA TYR A 2 -24.12 -32.66 -0.49
C TYR A 2 -22.97 -32.12 -1.38
N GLU A 3 -23.14 -32.09 -2.70
CA GLU A 3 -22.04 -31.81 -3.65
C GLU A 3 -21.78 -30.33 -3.98
N GLN A 4 -22.76 -29.44 -3.80
CA GLN A 4 -22.66 -28.05 -4.30
C GLN A 4 -21.48 -27.27 -3.71
N ALA A 5 -21.01 -27.66 -2.52
CA ALA A 5 -19.90 -27.00 -1.83
C ALA A 5 -18.55 -27.72 -1.97
N LEU A 6 -18.43 -28.84 -2.70
CA LEU A 6 -17.16 -29.61 -2.81
C LEU A 6 -16.01 -28.76 -3.37
N LYS A 7 -16.29 -27.95 -4.40
CA LYS A 7 -15.32 -27.04 -5.00
C LYS A 7 -14.86 -25.98 -3.99
N LEU A 8 -15.80 -25.40 -3.24
CA LEU A 8 -15.50 -24.40 -2.21
C LEU A 8 -14.67 -25.01 -1.06
N ARG A 9 -14.99 -26.23 -0.63
CA ARG A 9 -14.23 -26.95 0.41
C ARG A 9 -12.79 -27.23 -0.03
N LYS A 10 -12.56 -27.63 -1.29
CA LYS A 10 -11.21 -27.79 -1.85
C LYS A 10 -10.45 -26.46 -1.90
N ILE A 11 -11.11 -25.36 -2.30
CA ILE A 11 -10.51 -24.01 -2.30
C ILE A 11 -10.11 -23.58 -0.89
N MET A 12 -10.99 -23.81 0.10
CA MET A 12 -10.71 -23.45 1.51
C MET A 12 -9.60 -24.32 2.12
N ALA A 13 -9.52 -25.61 1.77
CA ALA A 13 -8.47 -26.51 2.23
C ALA A 13 -7.08 -26.19 1.62
N GLN A 14 -7.05 -25.61 0.43
CA GLN A 14 -5.81 -25.17 -0.24
C GLN A 14 -5.37 -23.76 0.15
N LYS A 15 -6.28 -22.95 0.71
CA LYS A 15 -5.94 -21.62 1.19
C LYS A 15 -5.09 -21.78 2.46
N LYS A 16 -3.80 -21.44 2.38
CA LYS A 16 -2.99 -21.26 3.60
C LYS A 16 -3.78 -20.33 4.53
N PRO A 17 -3.97 -20.70 5.82
CA PRO A 17 -4.57 -19.77 6.77
C PRO A 17 -3.82 -18.44 6.66
N PRO A 18 -4.51 -17.28 6.74
CA PRO A 18 -3.83 -16.00 6.71
C PRO A 18 -2.72 -16.08 7.74
N THR A 19 -1.47 -15.99 7.26
CA THR A 19 -0.30 -16.06 8.11
C THR A 19 -0.50 -14.99 9.17
N SER A 20 -0.74 -15.41 10.42
CA SER A 20 -0.80 -14.51 11.56
C SER A 20 0.52 -13.75 11.57
N PHE A 21 0.47 -12.50 11.13
CA PHE A 21 1.63 -11.64 11.10
C PHE A 21 1.85 -11.19 12.54
N ASN A 22 2.73 -11.89 13.27
CA ASN A 22 3.06 -11.61 14.68
C ASN A 22 3.95 -10.35 14.85
N GLY A 23 3.91 -9.43 13.89
CA GLY A 23 4.66 -8.17 13.92
C GLY A 23 3.74 -7.01 14.25
N ASN A 24 4.10 -6.21 15.25
CA ASN A 24 3.42 -4.95 15.54
C ASN A 24 3.66 -3.96 14.38
N ILE A 25 2.62 -3.70 13.58
CA ILE A 25 2.62 -2.64 12.58
C ILE A 25 2.31 -1.33 13.30
N ARG A 26 3.15 -0.31 13.09
CA ARG A 26 2.85 1.06 13.53
C ARG A 26 2.28 1.85 12.38
N VAL A 27 1.11 2.46 12.59
CA VAL A 27 0.42 3.27 11.58
C VAL A 27 0.48 4.73 12.00
N TYR A 28 0.96 5.58 11.10
CA TYR A 28 1.00 7.03 11.28
C TYR A 28 0.06 7.68 10.26
N CYS A 29 -0.87 8.52 10.72
CA CYS A 29 -1.76 9.28 9.85
C CYS A 29 -1.31 10.75 9.86
N VAL A 30 -0.94 11.26 8.70
CA VAL A 30 -0.55 12.67 8.51
C VAL A 30 -1.70 13.38 7.81
N THR A 31 -2.33 14.34 8.49
CA THR A 31 -3.52 15.07 8.00
C THR A 31 -3.45 16.57 8.29
N SER A 32 -4.29 17.37 7.63
CA SER A 32 -4.44 18.82 7.84
C SER A 32 -5.76 19.32 7.26
N GLY A 33 -6.28 20.43 7.80
CA GLY A 33 -7.48 21.08 7.28
C GLY A 33 -7.27 21.98 6.06
N LYS A 34 -6.02 22.21 5.63
CA LYS A 34 -5.67 23.12 4.53
C LYS A 34 -4.70 22.47 3.53
N GLY A 35 -4.88 22.76 2.24
CA GLY A 35 -3.93 22.39 1.18
C GLY A 35 -2.59 23.14 1.29
N GLY A 36 -1.52 22.57 0.75
CA GLY A 36 -0.21 23.25 0.65
C GLY A 36 0.62 23.34 1.93
N VAL A 37 0.19 22.75 3.05
CA VAL A 37 0.93 22.81 4.34
C VAL A 37 2.11 21.82 4.44
N GLY A 38 2.41 21.07 3.38
CA GLY A 38 3.57 20.17 3.33
C GLY A 38 3.34 18.73 3.83
N LYS A 39 2.09 18.27 3.97
CA LYS A 39 1.76 16.89 4.41
C LYS A 39 2.52 15.80 3.66
N THR A 40 2.52 15.87 2.33
CA THR A 40 3.18 14.89 1.47
C THR A 40 4.69 14.89 1.69
N ASN A 41 5.30 16.07 1.73
CA ASN A 41 6.73 16.23 2.02
C ASN A 41 7.10 15.64 3.39
N LEU A 42 6.30 15.93 4.42
CA LEU A 42 6.51 15.35 5.75
C LEU A 42 6.41 13.82 5.72
N SER A 43 5.36 13.27 5.10
CA SER A 43 5.12 11.83 5.05
C SER A 43 6.23 11.08 4.32
N VAL A 44 6.67 11.59 3.16
CA VAL A 44 7.77 11.00 2.38
C VAL A 44 9.07 11.03 3.16
N ASN A 45 9.46 12.19 3.69
CA ASN A 45 10.73 12.32 4.41
C ASN A 45 10.74 11.53 5.73
N MET A 46 9.62 11.48 6.46
CA MET A 46 9.48 10.60 7.63
C MET A 46 9.68 9.14 7.24
N GLY A 47 9.09 8.70 6.11
CA GLY A 47 9.28 7.36 5.60
C GLY A 47 10.73 7.04 5.25
N LEU A 48 11.42 7.95 4.55
CA LEU A 48 12.83 7.81 4.20
C LEU A 48 13.72 7.70 5.45
N VAL A 49 13.49 8.53 6.47
CA VAL A 49 14.24 8.46 7.73
C VAL A 49 13.99 7.13 8.45
N LEU A 50 12.74 6.67 8.54
CA LEU A 50 12.41 5.38 9.15
C LEU A 50 13.05 4.20 8.40
N GLN A 51 13.05 4.25 7.07
CA GLN A 51 13.70 3.27 6.22
C GLN A 51 15.22 3.26 6.45
N ASN A 52 15.85 4.43 6.55
CA ASN A 52 17.27 4.57 6.86
C ASN A 52 17.62 4.01 8.26
N LEU A 53 16.68 4.04 9.20
CA LEU A 53 16.79 3.40 10.52
C LEU A 53 16.49 1.88 10.50
N GLY A 54 16.44 1.27 9.32
CA GLY A 54 16.24 -0.16 9.12
C GLY A 54 14.80 -0.64 9.32
N LYS A 55 13.81 0.25 9.29
CA LYS A 55 12.38 -0.12 9.31
C LYS A 55 11.90 -0.43 7.91
N LYS A 56 10.95 -1.36 7.78
CA LYS A 56 10.23 -1.56 6.52
C LYS A 56 9.08 -0.56 6.47
N VAL A 57 9.08 0.31 5.47
CA VAL A 57 8.11 1.40 5.34
C VAL A 57 7.25 1.21 4.10
N LEU A 58 5.94 1.32 4.29
CA LEU A 58 4.95 1.51 3.23
C LEU A 58 4.33 2.89 3.43
N ILE A 59 4.42 3.74 2.41
CA ILE A 59 3.69 5.00 2.32
C ILE A 59 2.44 4.76 1.48
N ILE A 60 1.30 5.24 1.96
CA ILE A 60 0.02 5.13 1.26
C ILE A 60 -0.46 6.54 0.94
N ASP A 61 -0.59 6.89 -0.33
CA ASP A 61 -1.27 8.13 -0.74
C ASP A 61 -2.78 7.90 -0.73
N ALA A 62 -3.48 8.56 0.19
CA ALA A 62 -4.94 8.49 0.26
C ALA A 62 -5.62 9.41 -0.76
N ASP A 63 -4.86 10.22 -1.50
CA ASP A 63 -5.39 11.16 -2.48
C ASP A 63 -5.48 10.53 -3.88
N LEU A 64 -6.61 9.89 -4.17
CA LEU A 64 -6.85 9.15 -5.42
C LEU A 64 -6.99 10.03 -6.67
N GLY A 65 -7.11 11.35 -6.52
CA GLY A 65 -7.37 12.28 -7.63
C GLY A 65 -6.15 13.07 -8.09
N LEU A 66 -5.19 13.32 -7.20
CA LEU A 66 -3.99 14.12 -7.44
C LEU A 66 -2.86 13.54 -6.58
N ALA A 67 -2.42 12.32 -6.91
CA ALA A 67 -1.28 11.73 -6.24
C ALA A 67 -0.12 12.72 -6.32
N ASN A 68 0.41 13.10 -5.17
CA ASN A 68 1.52 14.04 -5.07
C ASN A 68 2.81 13.30 -4.72
N ILE A 69 2.69 12.07 -4.20
CA ILE A 69 3.84 11.27 -3.76
C ILE A 69 4.69 10.86 -4.96
N ASP A 70 4.09 10.44 -6.06
CA ASP A 70 4.77 10.11 -7.31
C ASP A 70 5.58 11.30 -7.85
N VAL A 71 5.00 12.52 -7.89
CA VAL A 71 5.71 13.74 -8.29
C VAL A 71 6.88 14.05 -7.37
N VAL A 72 6.66 14.01 -6.05
CA VAL A 72 7.71 14.30 -5.05
C VAL A 72 8.83 13.26 -5.07
N THR A 73 8.52 12.01 -5.42
CA THR A 73 9.49 10.90 -5.47
C THR A 73 10.06 10.65 -6.87
N GLY A 74 9.60 11.39 -7.89
CA GLY A 74 10.03 11.24 -9.28
C GLY A 74 9.59 9.92 -9.93
N LEU A 75 8.51 9.32 -9.42
CA LEU A 75 7.96 8.05 -9.91
C LEU A 75 6.84 8.29 -10.92
N TYR A 76 6.63 7.31 -11.80
CA TYR A 76 5.57 7.32 -12.81
C TYR A 76 4.75 6.01 -12.72
N PRO A 77 3.78 5.92 -11.79
CA PRO A 77 2.95 4.73 -11.62
C PRO A 77 2.20 4.38 -12.91
N LYS A 78 2.31 3.13 -13.36
CA LYS A 78 1.47 2.59 -14.44
C LYS A 78 0.04 2.31 -13.98
N TYR A 79 -0.12 1.97 -12.71
CA TYR A 79 -1.39 1.65 -12.07
C TYR A 79 -1.42 2.30 -10.68
N ASN A 80 -2.62 2.55 -10.19
CA ASN A 80 -2.87 3.11 -8.86
C ASN A 80 -4.01 2.34 -8.18
N LEU A 81 -4.37 2.73 -6.96
CA LEU A 81 -5.38 2.04 -6.16
C LEU A 81 -6.73 1.90 -6.89
N SER A 82 -7.11 2.86 -7.75
CA SER A 82 -8.37 2.77 -8.51
C SER A 82 -8.39 1.59 -9.49
N HIS A 83 -7.22 1.14 -9.98
CA HIS A 83 -7.10 -0.01 -10.88
C HIS A 83 -7.31 -1.35 -10.16
N ILE A 84 -7.06 -1.42 -8.85
CA ILE A 84 -7.44 -2.59 -8.04
C ILE A 84 -8.96 -2.74 -8.04
N LEU A 85 -9.66 -1.61 -7.81
CA LEU A 85 -11.10 -1.59 -7.66
C LEU A 85 -11.85 -1.77 -8.99
N SER A 86 -11.29 -1.24 -10.09
CA SER A 86 -11.97 -1.19 -11.39
C SER A 86 -11.62 -2.34 -12.34
N ILE A 87 -10.36 -2.73 -12.40
CA ILE A 87 -9.85 -3.70 -13.40
C ILE A 87 -9.18 -4.93 -12.77
N GLY A 88 -9.32 -5.12 -11.47
CA GLY A 88 -8.90 -6.34 -10.76
C GLY A 88 -7.39 -6.53 -10.68
N LYS A 89 -6.60 -5.44 -10.69
CA LYS A 89 -5.15 -5.51 -10.39
C LYS A 89 -4.92 -5.96 -8.95
N SER A 90 -3.84 -6.70 -8.72
CA SER A 90 -3.46 -7.06 -7.35
C SER A 90 -2.80 -5.87 -6.64
N ILE A 91 -2.78 -5.88 -5.30
CA ILE A 91 -2.07 -4.84 -4.52
C ILE A 91 -0.58 -4.80 -4.87
N GLN A 92 0.00 -5.95 -5.21
CA GLN A 92 1.41 -6.06 -5.61
C GLN A 92 1.69 -5.39 -6.96
N ASP A 93 0.71 -5.35 -7.87
CA ASP A 93 0.87 -4.72 -9.19
C ASP A 93 0.88 -3.19 -9.14
N VAL A 94 0.40 -2.62 -8.03
CA VAL A 94 0.30 -1.15 -7.86
C VAL A 94 1.34 -0.60 -6.88
N ILE A 95 1.94 -1.45 -6.04
CA ILE A 95 3.02 -1.02 -5.15
C ILE A 95 4.26 -0.72 -5.98
N LEU A 96 4.82 0.46 -5.76
CA LEU A 96 6.06 0.90 -6.37
C LEU A 96 7.20 0.85 -5.34
N GLU A 97 8.39 0.56 -5.83
CA GLU A 97 9.62 0.79 -5.08
C GLU A 97 10.07 2.24 -5.32
N GLY A 98 10.15 3.00 -4.23
CA GLY A 98 10.62 4.37 -4.21
C GLY A 98 12.06 4.51 -3.73
N PRO A 99 12.52 5.76 -3.53
CA PRO A 99 13.88 6.05 -3.10
C PRO A 99 14.24 5.33 -1.80
N MET A 100 15.49 4.86 -1.69
CA MET A 100 16.00 4.14 -0.50
C MET A 100 15.22 2.84 -0.17
N GLY A 101 14.44 2.31 -1.11
CA GLY A 101 13.70 1.06 -0.96
C GLY A 101 12.41 1.18 -0.15
N ILE A 102 11.86 2.40 0.03
CA ILE A 102 10.50 2.55 0.57
C ILE A 102 9.48 1.98 -0.41
N SER A 103 8.43 1.35 0.10
CA SER A 103 7.29 0.97 -0.73
C SER A 103 6.27 2.11 -0.77
N ILE A 104 5.68 2.36 -1.93
CA ILE A 104 4.65 3.39 -2.13
C ILE A 104 3.42 2.72 -2.74
N LEU A 105 2.25 3.05 -2.19
CA LEU A 105 0.93 2.62 -2.64
C LEU A 105 0.04 3.82 -2.95
#